data_AF-A0A7C2UAL0-F1
#
_entry.id   AF-A0A7C2UAL0-F1
#
_cell.length_a   1.000
_cell.length_b   1.000
_cell.length_c   1.000
_cell.angle_alpha   90.00
_cell.angle_beta   90.00
_cell.angle_gamma   90.00
#
_symmetry.space_group_name_H-M   'P 1'
#
loop_
_entity.id
_entity.type
_entity.pdbx_description
1 polymer ?
#
loop_
_entity_poly.entity_id
_entity_poly.type
_entity_poly.pdbx_seq_one_letter_code
_entity_poly.pdbx_strand_id
1 'polypeptide(L)'
;MAVPRQEAVRAQLLDEAIDHLLRGEEPALEVNDELSALVEVARLRSLARRAGARSLAVEGGTLVMRMAEGRRLPPSALPQPLPRGVEAGPTSLRLDPVVLGDAWRKLLREVLEGISRAVEANGEKMGK
;
A
#
# COMPACT_ATOMS: atom_id res chain seq x y z
N MET A 1 1.48 -15.99 -34.97
CA MET A 1 0.64 -16.76 -34.03
C MET A 1 -0.43 -15.82 -33.51
N ALA A 2 -1.71 -16.19 -33.57
CA ALA A 2 -2.79 -15.38 -33.02
C ALA A 2 -2.77 -15.51 -31.49
N VAL A 3 -2.69 -14.39 -30.78
CA VAL A 3 -2.83 -14.38 -29.31
C VAL A 3 -4.26 -14.85 -28.98
N PRO A 4 -4.43 -15.83 -28.08
CA PRO A 4 -5.75 -16.27 -27.63
C PRO A 4 -6.57 -15.06 -27.16
N ARG A 5 -7.86 -14.99 -27.54
CA ARG A 5 -8.75 -13.87 -27.21
C ARG A 5 -8.79 -13.53 -25.71
N GLN A 6 -8.64 -14.54 -24.85
CA GLN A 6 -8.54 -14.40 -23.39
C GLN A 6 -7.28 -13.63 -22.94
N GLU A 7 -6.14 -13.90 -23.56
CA GLU A 7 -4.85 -13.29 -23.22
C GLU A 7 -4.78 -11.82 -23.68
N ALA A 8 -5.38 -11.50 -24.83
CA ALA A 8 -5.52 -10.13 -25.30
C ALA A 8 -6.40 -9.27 -24.36
N VAL A 9 -7.50 -9.84 -23.86
CA VAL A 9 -8.38 -9.16 -22.88
C VAL A 9 -7.64 -8.94 -21.56
N ARG A 10 -6.89 -9.93 -21.07
CA ARG A 10 -6.11 -9.81 -19.83
C ARG A 10 -5.01 -8.74 -19.93
N ALA A 11 -4.35 -8.63 -21.07
CA ALA A 11 -3.35 -7.58 -21.32
C ALA A 11 -3.99 -6.18 -21.31
N GLN A 12 -5.15 -6.02 -21.94
CA GLN A 12 -5.88 -4.74 -21.95
C GLN A 12 -6.32 -4.31 -20.54
N LEU A 13 -6.82 -5.25 -19.72
CA LEU A 13 -7.18 -5.00 -18.32
C LEU A 13 -5.96 -4.60 -17.47
N LEU A 14 -4.79 -5.19 -17.73
CA LEU A 14 -3.56 -4.81 -17.04
C LEU A 14 -3.15 -3.38 -17.40
N ASP A 15 -3.19 -3.02 -18.68
CA ASP A 15 -2.83 -1.68 -19.14
C ASP A 15 -3.76 -0.62 -18.53
N GLU A 16 -5.07 -0.85 -18.52
CA GLU A 16 -6.04 0.04 -17.87
C GLU A 16 -5.79 0.15 -16.35
N ALA A 17 -5.48 -0.97 -15.70
CA ALA A 17 -5.18 -0.97 -14.26
C ALA A 17 -3.90 -0.19 -13.94
N ILE A 18 -2.85 -0.33 -14.76
CA ILE A 18 -1.62 0.44 -14.63
C ILE A 18 -1.92 1.93 -14.80
N ASP A 19 -2.69 2.30 -15.81
CA ASP A 19 -3.09 3.69 -16.07
C ASP A 19 -3.84 4.31 -14.89
N HIS A 20 -4.80 3.59 -14.30
CA HIS A 20 -5.50 4.03 -13.09
C HIS A 20 -4.54 4.21 -11.93
N LEU A 21 -3.62 3.26 -11.70
CA LEU A 21 -2.60 3.37 -10.66
C LEU A 21 -1.69 4.59 -10.84
N LEU A 22 -1.31 4.90 -12.08
CA LEU A 22 -0.50 6.08 -12.41
C LEU A 22 -1.26 7.39 -12.15
N ARG A 23 -2.59 7.40 -12.33
CA ARG A 23 -3.47 8.53 -11.99
C ARG A 23 -3.83 8.59 -10.50
N GLY A 24 -3.53 7.55 -9.73
CA GLY A 24 -3.89 7.43 -8.32
C GLY A 24 -5.34 6.99 -8.09
N GLU A 25 -5.98 6.43 -9.11
CA GLU A 25 -7.35 5.91 -9.12
C GLU A 25 -7.39 4.43 -8.72
N GLU A 26 -8.57 3.93 -8.35
CA GLU A 26 -8.76 2.52 -8.00
C GLU A 26 -9.10 1.70 -9.26
N PRO A 27 -8.29 0.68 -9.61
CA PRO A 27 -8.56 -0.17 -10.76
C PRO A 27 -9.73 -1.12 -10.48
N ALA A 28 -10.67 -1.22 -11.42
CA ALA A 28 -11.82 -2.10 -11.33
C ALA A 28 -11.46 -3.51 -11.82
N LEU A 29 -10.91 -4.34 -10.94
CA LEU A 29 -10.57 -5.74 -11.24
C LEU A 29 -11.38 -6.69 -10.36
N GLU A 30 -11.79 -7.83 -10.92
CA GLU A 30 -12.48 -8.87 -10.16
C GLU A 30 -11.55 -9.49 -9.11
N VAL A 31 -12.05 -9.69 -7.89
CA VAL A 31 -11.26 -9.97 -6.67
C VAL A 31 -10.50 -11.32 -6.67
N ASN A 32 -10.67 -12.17 -7.68
CA ASN A 32 -10.21 -13.56 -7.69
C ASN A 32 -9.22 -13.96 -8.81
N ASP A 33 -8.67 -13.02 -9.58
CA ASP A 33 -7.60 -13.28 -10.56
C ASP A 33 -6.22 -12.95 -9.96
N GLU A 34 -5.20 -13.73 -10.32
CA GLU A 34 -3.78 -13.48 -10.04
C GLU A 34 -3.35 -12.07 -10.48
N LEU A 35 -3.94 -11.56 -11.57
CA LEU A 35 -3.76 -10.17 -12.02
C LEU A 35 -4.20 -9.15 -10.95
N SER A 36 -5.35 -9.37 -10.32
CA SER A 36 -5.89 -8.51 -9.28
C SER A 36 -5.00 -8.51 -8.04
N ALA A 37 -4.40 -9.65 -7.70
CA ALA A 37 -3.43 -9.74 -6.61
C ALA A 37 -2.16 -8.93 -6.92
N LEU A 38 -1.63 -9.01 -8.15
CA LEU A 38 -0.47 -8.22 -8.59
C LEU A 38 -0.76 -6.72 -8.57
N VAL A 39 -1.93 -6.32 -9.07
CA VAL A 39 -2.35 -4.92 -9.10
C VAL A 39 -2.55 -4.36 -7.70
N GLU A 40 -3.13 -5.13 -6.78
CA GLU A 40 -3.24 -4.71 -5.38
C GLU A 40 -1.87 -4.54 -4.71
N VAL A 41 -0.92 -5.45 -4.97
CA VAL A 41 0.47 -5.31 -4.48
C VAL A 41 1.13 -4.06 -5.07
N ALA A 42 0.96 -3.79 -6.36
CA ALA A 42 1.47 -2.59 -7.01
C ALA A 42 0.87 -1.31 -6.40
N ARG A 43 -0.45 -1.32 -6.14
CA ARG A 43 -1.18 -0.23 -5.48
C ARG A 43 -0.62 0.07 -4.10
N LEU A 44 -0.47 -0.94 -3.25
CA LEU A 44 0.08 -0.79 -1.90
C LEU A 44 1.51 -0.26 -1.92
N ARG A 45 2.35 -0.73 -2.86
CA ARG A 45 3.72 -0.21 -3.03
C ARG A 45 3.74 1.23 -3.53
N SER A 46 2.85 1.60 -4.44
CA SER A 46 2.71 2.98 -4.91
C SER A 46 2.31 3.92 -3.77
N LEU A 47 1.28 3.54 -2.99
CA LEU A 47 0.85 4.27 -1.80
C LEU A 47 1.97 4.40 -0.76
N ALA A 48 2.71 3.33 -0.50
CA ALA A 48 3.84 3.35 0.42
C ALA A 48 4.91 4.35 -0.03
N ARG A 49 5.27 4.35 -1.32
CA ARG A 49 6.22 5.34 -1.87
C ARG A 49 5.72 6.76 -1.73
N ARG A 50 4.45 7.03 -2.06
CA ARG A 50 3.83 8.36 -1.91
C ARG A 50 3.80 8.82 -0.45
N ALA A 51 3.58 7.90 0.48
CA ALA A 51 3.65 8.14 1.92
C ALA A 51 5.10 8.38 2.44
N GLY A 52 6.11 8.29 1.57
CA GLY A 52 7.51 8.49 1.95
C GLY A 52 8.17 7.25 2.56
N ALA A 53 7.63 6.06 2.32
CA ALA A 53 8.29 4.81 2.63
C ALA A 53 9.39 4.49 1.61
N ARG A 54 10.54 4.01 2.09
CA ARG A 54 11.64 3.50 1.26
C ARG A 54 11.35 2.07 0.79
N SER A 55 10.72 1.26 1.64
CA SER A 55 10.45 -0.14 1.32
C SER A 55 9.14 -0.62 1.93
N LEU A 56 8.46 -1.51 1.20
CA LEU A 56 7.37 -2.36 1.67
C LEU A 56 7.65 -3.78 1.15
N ALA A 57 8.00 -4.69 2.05
CA ALA A 57 8.43 -6.05 1.72
C ALA A 57 7.89 -7.07 2.71
N VAL A 58 7.96 -8.35 2.35
CA VAL A 58 7.69 -9.45 3.29
C VAL A 58 9.03 -10.00 3.75
N GLU A 59 9.22 -10.08 5.07
CA GLU A 59 10.44 -10.57 5.72
C GLU A 59 10.04 -11.63 6.75
N GLY A 60 10.48 -12.88 6.56
CA GLY A 60 10.15 -13.96 7.49
C GLY A 60 8.66 -14.21 7.69
N GLY A 61 7.83 -13.91 6.68
CA GLY A 61 6.37 -14.03 6.75
C GLY A 61 5.65 -12.78 7.31
N THR A 62 6.40 -11.79 7.80
CA THR A 62 5.85 -10.52 8.29
C THR A 62 5.96 -9.45 7.22
N LEU A 63 4.93 -8.63 7.05
CA LEU A 63 5.00 -7.47 6.18
C LEU A 63 5.72 -6.33 6.92
N VAL A 64 6.79 -5.82 6.33
CA VAL A 64 7.64 -4.77 6.89
C VAL A 64 7.66 -3.55 5.98
N MET A 65 7.22 -2.42 6.52
CA MET A 65 7.36 -1.11 5.90
C MET A 65 8.45 -0.32 6.63
N ARG A 66 9.33 0.34 5.87
CA ARG A 66 10.34 1.25 6.42
C ARG A 66 10.24 2.62 5.76
N MET A 67 10.28 3.66 6.58
CA MET A 67 10.30 5.04 6.14
C MET A 67 11.62 5.39 5.45
N ALA A 68 11.59 6.37 4.56
CA ALA A 68 12.80 6.97 4.02
C ALA A 68 13.62 7.66 5.12
N GLU A 69 14.91 7.83 4.88
CA GLU A 69 15.81 8.49 5.83
C GLU A 69 15.32 9.91 6.15
N GLY A 70 15.43 10.30 7.42
CA GLY A 70 14.90 11.57 7.92
C GLY A 70 13.37 11.64 8.08
N ARG A 71 12.61 10.63 7.64
CA ARG A 71 11.14 10.56 7.85
C ARG A 71 10.79 9.66 9.03
N ARG A 72 9.82 10.10 9.83
CA ARG A 72 9.24 9.32 10.93
C ARG A 72 7.85 8.81 10.55
N LEU A 73 7.46 7.70 11.14
CA LEU A 73 6.11 7.19 11.08
C LEU A 73 5.22 8.06 12.00
N PRO A 74 4.28 8.85 11.46
CA PRO A 74 3.43 9.71 12.27
C PRO A 74 2.53 8.88 13.20
N PRO A 75 2.53 9.14 14.52
CA PRO A 75 1.68 8.41 15.47
C PRO A 75 0.18 8.57 15.18
N SER A 76 -0.22 9.67 14.54
CA SER A 76 -1.61 9.93 14.13
C SER A 76 -2.10 9.05 12.98
N ALA A 77 -1.19 8.41 12.25
CA ALA A 77 -1.54 7.47 11.19
C ALA A 77 -1.72 6.03 11.71
N LEU A 78 -1.44 5.80 12.99
CA LEU A 78 -1.50 4.47 13.59
C LEU A 78 -2.80 4.29 14.38
N PRO A 79 -3.41 3.09 14.35
CA PRO A 79 -4.51 2.77 15.24
C PRO A 79 -4.05 2.82 16.70
N GLN A 80 -4.92 3.29 17.59
CA GLN A 80 -4.67 3.30 19.03
C GLN A 80 -5.87 2.69 19.78
N PRO A 81 -5.68 1.60 20.56
CA PRO A 81 -4.41 0.87 20.75
C PRO A 81 -3.97 0.12 19.47
N LEU A 82 -2.69 -0.24 19.40
CA LEU A 82 -2.19 -1.09 18.31
C LEU A 82 -2.84 -2.48 18.41
N PRO A 83 -3.45 -3.00 17.32
CA PRO A 83 -4.04 -4.32 17.33
C PRO A 83 -2.96 -5.41 17.40
N ARG A 84 -3.35 -6.60 17.83
CA ARG A 84 -2.45 -7.77 17.88
C ARG A 84 -1.91 -8.08 16.49
N GLY A 85 -0.61 -8.39 16.41
CA GLY A 85 0.07 -8.61 15.13
C GLY A 85 0.52 -7.33 14.44
N VAL A 86 0.40 -6.17 15.10
CA VAL A 86 0.96 -4.90 14.63
C VAL A 86 2.04 -4.42 15.59
N GLU A 87 3.22 -4.14 15.04
CA GLU A 87 4.30 -3.46 15.77
C GLU A 87 4.67 -2.19 15.02
N ALA A 88 4.67 -1.06 15.72
CA ALA A 88 5.09 0.22 15.16
C ALA A 88 6.32 0.75 15.91
N GLY A 89 7.39 1.00 15.18
CA GLY A 89 8.55 1.73 15.62
C GLY A 89 8.58 3.16 15.08
N PRO A 90 9.59 3.97 15.43
CA PRO A 90 9.68 5.37 14.99
C PRO A 90 9.75 5.57 13.47
N THR A 91 10.27 4.58 12.75
CA THR A 91 10.51 4.63 11.29
C THR A 91 10.08 3.35 10.57
N SER A 92 9.37 2.45 11.25
CA SER A 92 9.00 1.16 10.69
C SER A 92 7.65 0.68 11.20
N LEU A 93 6.92 -0.03 10.35
CA LEU A 93 5.70 -0.74 10.70
C LEU A 93 5.88 -2.22 10.33
N ARG A 94 5.48 -3.10 11.24
CA ARG A 94 5.41 -4.54 11.01
C ARG A 94 3.97 -5.01 11.18
N LEU A 95 3.51 -5.80 10.23
CA LEU A 95 2.18 -6.41 10.24
C LEU A 95 2.37 -7.92 10.05
N ASP A 96 1.86 -8.70 10.98
CA ASP A 96 1.77 -10.15 10.88
C ASP A 96 0.48 -10.52 10.13
N PRO A 97 0.56 -10.95 8.85
CA PRO A 97 -0.62 -11.29 8.07
C PRO A 97 -1.36 -12.51 8.62
N VAL A 98 -0.67 -13.42 9.32
CA VAL A 98 -1.26 -14.65 9.88
C VAL A 98 -2.15 -14.30 11.05
N VAL A 99 -1.68 -13.41 11.93
CA VAL A 99 -2.47 -12.95 13.08
C VAL A 99 -3.62 -12.04 12.66
N LEU A 100 -3.39 -11.18 11.65
CA LEU A 100 -4.37 -10.20 11.19
C LEU A 100 -5.41 -10.76 10.22
N GLY A 101 -5.12 -11.89 9.55
CA GLY A 101 -5.99 -12.42 8.48
C GLY A 101 -6.27 -11.37 7.41
N ASP A 102 -7.45 -11.38 6.80
CA ASP A 102 -7.77 -10.46 5.70
C ASP A 102 -7.76 -8.97 6.09
N ALA A 103 -7.75 -8.65 7.39
CA ALA A 103 -7.73 -7.27 7.88
C ALA A 103 -6.38 -6.56 7.62
N TRP A 104 -5.28 -7.29 7.41
CA TRP A 104 -3.96 -6.66 7.23
C TRP A 104 -3.92 -5.69 6.04
N ARG A 105 -4.64 -6.01 4.95
CA ARG A 105 -4.68 -5.18 3.73
C ARG A 105 -5.35 -3.84 4.00
N LYS A 106 -6.52 -3.90 4.66
CA LYS A 106 -7.28 -2.71 5.04
C LYS A 106 -6.48 -1.85 6.00
N LEU A 107 -5.89 -2.46 7.03
CA LEU A 107 -5.10 -1.75 8.03
C LEU A 107 -3.88 -1.06 7.39
N LEU A 108 -3.13 -1.76 6.54
CA LEU A 108 -1.99 -1.15 5.85
C LEU A 108 -2.42 0.04 4.99
N ARG A 109 -3.52 -0.10 4.26
CA ARG A 109 -4.09 0.97 3.43
C ARG A 109 -4.43 2.20 4.27
N GLU A 110 -5.17 2.01 5.37
CA GLU A 110 -5.55 3.09 6.28
C GLU A 110 -4.32 3.80 6.87
N VAL A 111 -3.28 3.05 7.27
CA VAL A 111 -2.04 3.64 7.76
C VAL A 111 -1.35 4.46 6.67
N LEU A 112 -1.22 3.94 5.44
CA LEU A 112 -0.58 4.65 4.34
C LEU A 112 -1.31 5.95 3.96
N GLU A 113 -2.65 5.91 3.97
CA GLU A 113 -3.49 7.10 3.76
C GLU A 113 -3.34 8.09 4.90
N GLY A 114 -3.31 7.61 6.15
CA GLY A 114 -3.09 8.44 7.33
C GLY A 114 -1.73 9.15 7.32
N ILE A 115 -0.67 8.48 6.86
CA ILE A 115 0.66 9.09 6.67
C ILE A 115 0.58 10.19 5.61
N SER A 116 -0.08 9.92 4.48
CA SER A 116 -0.21 10.89 3.39
C SER A 116 -0.92 12.17 3.87
N ARG A 117 -2.03 12.03 4.60
CA ARG A 117 -2.75 13.17 5.22
C ARG A 117 -1.87 13.93 6.22
N ALA A 118 -1.09 13.23 7.03
CA ALA A 118 -0.19 13.85 8.00
C ALA A 118 0.97 14.62 7.33
N VAL A 119 1.44 14.13 6.17
CA VAL A 119 2.45 14.83 5.36
C VAL A 119 1.85 16.10 4.74
N GLU A 120 0.65 16.04 4.18
CA GLU A 120 -0.06 17.20 3.62
C GLU A 120 -0.30 18.28 4.68
N ALA A 121 -0.80 17.89 5.86
CA ALA A 121 -1.05 18.82 6.97
C ALA A 121 0.22 19.49 7.52
N ASN A 122 1.39 18.85 7.40
CA ASN A 122 2.66 19.44 7.80
C ASN A 122 3.28 20.30 6.70
N GLY A 123 3.05 19.98 5.42
CA GLY A 123 3.45 20.83 4.28
C GLY A 123 2.68 22.15 4.25
N GLU A 124 1.41 22.14 4.62
CA GLU A 124 0.56 23.34 4.70
C GLU A 124 1.01 24.33 5.81
N LYS A 125 1.65 23.82 6.87
CA LYS A 125 2.18 24.65 7.97
C LYS A 125 3.51 25.35 7.65
N MET A 126 4.19 24.98 6.57
CA MET A 126 5.46 25.58 6.14
C MET A 126 5.27 26.71 5.11
N GLY A 127 4.02 26.96 4.67
CA GLY A 127 3.66 27.93 3.64
C GLY A 127 2.94 29.18 4.15
N LYS A 128 2.98 29.47 5.45
CA LYS A 128 2.44 30.70 6.06
C LYS A 128 3.51 31.42 6.86
#